data_AF-A0A6B1CK16-F1
#
_entry.id   AF-A0A6B1CK16-F1
#
_cell.length_a   1.000
_cell.length_b   1.000
_cell.length_c   1.000
_cell.angle_alpha   90.00
_cell.angle_beta   90.00
_cell.angle_gamma   90.00
#
_symmetry.space_group_name_H-M   'P 1'
#
loop_
_entity.id
_entity.type
_entity.pdbx_description
1 polymer ?
#
loop_
_entity_poly.entity_id
_entity_poly.type
_entity_poly.pdbx_seq_one_letter_code
_entity_poly.pdbx_strand_id
1 'polypeptide(L)' 'MMKYKGYAAEIEFDDSVGHLHGRIVNSGAYSIATFEATDVEGIRREFHRSIDEYLKSCEEDGIKPY' A
#
# COMPACT_ATOMS: atom_id res chain seq x y z
N MET A 1 5.43 10.47 -2.46
CA MET A 1 4.47 10.02 -1.42
C MET A 1 3.08 9.94 -2.02
N MET A 2 2.41 8.80 -1.89
CA MET A 2 1.04 8.56 -2.37
C MET A 2 0.08 8.57 -1.20
N LYS A 3 -1.19 8.94 -1.44
CA LYS A 3 -2.22 8.97 -0.40
C LYS A 3 -3.53 8.40 -0.93
N TYR A 4 -4.21 7.59 -0.12
CA TYR A 4 -5.50 6.99 -0.45
C TYR A 4 -6.26 6.61 0.83
N LYS A 5 -7.52 7.02 0.96
CA LYS A 5 -8.40 6.73 2.12
C LYS A 5 -7.77 7.00 3.50
N GLY A 6 -6.93 8.03 3.61
CA GLY A 6 -6.23 8.37 4.86
C GLY A 6 -4.89 7.67 5.05
N TYR A 7 -4.57 6.67 4.23
CA TYR A 7 -3.27 6.00 4.21
C TYR A 7 -2.28 6.74 3.31
N ALA A 8 -1.00 6.65 3.68
CA ALA A 8 0.12 7.23 2.98
C ALA A 8 1.14 6.14 2.68
N ALA A 9 1.69 6.18 1.46
CA ALA A 9 2.75 5.29 1.03
C ALA A 9 3.97 6.05 0.52
N GLU A 10 5.14 5.53 0.84
CA GLU A 10 6.42 5.90 0.26
C GLU A 10 6.72 4.94 -0.89
N ILE A 11 7.22 5.49 -2.00
CA ILE A 11 7.55 4.73 -3.20
C ILE A 11 9.04 4.94 -3.47
N GLU A 12 9.76 3.85 -3.61
CA GLU A 12 11.18 3.81 -3.95
C GLU A 12 11.35 3.03 -5.25
N PHE A 13 12.32 3.42 -6.08
CA PHE A 13 12.67 2.65 -7.27
C PHE A 13 13.87 1.76 -6.94
N ASP A 14 13.72 0.45 -7.15
CA ASP A 14 14.79 -0.52 -7.07
C ASP A 14 15.37 -0.75 -8.46
N ASP A 15 16.59 -0.26 -8.66
CA ASP A 15 17.31 -0.33 -9.94
C ASP A 15 17.85 -1.74 -10.25
N SER A 16 17.99 -2.59 -9.24
CA SER A 16 18.50 -3.95 -9.38
C SER A 16 17.48 -4.88 -10.04
N VAL A 17 16.19 -4.62 -9.79
CA VAL A 17 15.07 -5.37 -10.38
C VAL A 17 14.25 -4.55 -11.38
N GLY A 18 14.46 -3.23 -11.45
CA GLY A 18 13.73 -2.34 -12.36
C GLY A 18 12.26 -2.14 -11.97
N HIS A 19 11.96 -2.15 -10.67
CA HIS A 19 10.60 -2.05 -10.14
C HIS A 19 10.47 -0.87 -9.17
N LEU A 20 9.26 -0.34 -9.06
CA LEU A 20 8.84 0.53 -7.98
C LEU A 20 8.39 -0.34 -6.81
N HIS A 21 8.89 -0.06 -5.62
CA HIS A 21 8.47 -0.65 -4.37
C HIS A 21 7.73 0.40 -3.53
N GLY A 22 6.55 0.04 -3.06
CA GLY A 22 5.73 0.86 -2.19
C GLY A 22 5.60 0.27 -0.80
N ARG A 23 5.67 1.13 0.22
CA ARG A 23 5.47 0.79 1.63
C ARG A 23 4.51 1.76 2.29
N ILE A 24 3.53 1.24 3.03
CA ILE A 24 2.61 2.06 3.82
C ILE A 24 3.31 2.56 5.09
N VAL A 25 3.19 3.85 5.38
CA VAL A 25 3.97 4.49 6.46
C VAL A 25 3.17 4.95 7.67
N ASN A 26 1.83 4.87 7.60
CA ASN A 26 0.96 5.41 8.64
C ASN A 26 -0.17 4.44 9.05
N SER A 27 0.06 3.13 9.01
CA SER A 27 -0.96 2.09 9.25
C SER A 27 -0.66 1.15 10.44
N GLY A 28 0.17 1.59 11.40
CA GLY A 28 0.50 0.80 12.59
C GLY A 28 1.12 -0.56 12.24
N ALA A 29 0.55 -1.67 12.74
CA ALA A 29 1.00 -3.03 12.45
C ALA A 29 0.85 -3.43 10.96
N TYR A 30 0.07 -2.69 10.18
CA TYR A 30 -0.08 -2.87 8.74
C TYR A 30 1.04 -2.18 7.93
N SER A 31 2.02 -1.56 8.59
CA SER A 31 3.17 -0.90 7.94
C SER A 31 4.08 -1.86 7.17
N ILE A 32 3.85 -3.17 7.28
CA ILE A 32 4.59 -4.23 6.59
C ILE A 32 4.00 -4.52 5.20
N ALA A 33 2.81 -4.01 4.87
CA ALA A 33 2.26 -4.20 3.53
C ALA A 33 3.14 -3.49 2.50
N THR A 34 3.86 -4.31 1.72
CA THR A 34 4.68 -3.90 0.58
C THR A 34 3.98 -4.28 -0.71
N PHE A 35 4.05 -3.42 -1.71
CA PHE A 35 3.52 -3.66 -3.04
C PHE A 35 4.54 -3.20 -4.08
N GLU A 36 4.49 -3.77 -5.28
CA GLU A 36 5.47 -3.50 -6.33
C GLU A 36 4.82 -3.41 -7.70
N ALA A 37 5.44 -2.67 -8.62
CA ALA A 37 5.03 -2.56 -10.01
C ALA A 37 6.15 -2.03 -10.90
N THR A 38 6.03 -2.21 -12.21
CA THR A 38 6.99 -1.72 -13.20
C THR A 38 6.77 -0.26 -13.62
N ASP A 39 5.62 0.33 -13.24
CA ASP A 39 5.24 1.67 -13.65
C ASP A 39 4.35 2.36 -12.61
N VAL A 40 4.19 3.68 -12.77
CA VAL A 40 3.49 4.55 -11.82
C VAL A 40 2.00 4.25 -11.72
N GLU A 41 1.36 3.80 -12.80
CA GLU A 41 -0.07 3.47 -12.78
C GLU A 41 -0.29 2.11 -12.11
N GLY A 42 0.61 1.16 -12.33
CA GLY A 42 0.66 -0.12 -11.64
C GLY A 42 0.83 0.06 -10.15
N ILE A 43 1.83 0.81 -9.71
CA ILE A 43 2.09 0.98 -8.27
C ILE A 43 0.92 1.69 -7.57
N ARG A 44 0.23 2.59 -8.28
CA ARG A 44 -1.00 3.24 -7.79
C ARG A 44 -2.13 2.25 -7.59
N ARG A 45 -2.37 1.40 -8.59
CA ARG A 45 -3.42 0.38 -8.53
C ARG A 45 -3.14 -0.62 -7.41
N GLU A 46 -1.91 -1.11 -7.31
CA GLU A 46 -1.53 -2.06 -6.25
C GLU A 46 -1.64 -1.43 -4.86
N PHE A 47 -1.27 -0.15 -4.71
CA PHE A 47 -1.50 0.58 -3.47
C PHE A 47 -2.98 0.64 -3.10
N HIS A 48 -3.85 1.07 -4.02
CA HIS A 48 -5.29 1.20 -3.75
C HIS A 48 -5.91 -0.16 -3.44
N ARG A 49 -5.53 -1.19 -4.19
CA ARG A 49 -6.00 -2.57 -3.99
C ARG A 49 -5.62 -3.08 -2.60
N SER A 50 -4.37 -2.91 -2.18
CA SER A 50 -3.89 -3.32 -0.86
C SER A 50 -4.67 -2.64 0.27
N ILE A 51 -4.96 -1.34 0.14
CA ILE A 51 -5.78 -0.61 1.12
C ILE A 51 -7.24 -1.08 1.12
N ASP A 52 -7.83 -1.31 -0.05
CA ASP A 52 -9.22 -1.74 -0.14
C ASP A 52 -9.42 -3.16 0.42
N GLU A 53 -8.48 -4.07 0.15
CA GLU A 53 -8.46 -5.41 0.73
C GLU A 53 -8.28 -5.36 2.26
N TYR A 54 -7.39 -4.48 2.78
CA TYR A 54 -7.23 -4.28 4.22
C TYR A 54 -8.50 -3.78 4.91
N LEU A 55 -9.14 -2.76 4.33
CA LEU A 55 -10.35 -2.19 4.91
C LEU A 55 -11.49 -3.20 4.90
N LYS A 56 -11.60 -4.00 3.83
CA LYS A 56 -12.57 -5.08 3.73
C LYS A 56 -12.33 -6.16 4.79
N SER A 57 -11.08 -6.58 4.99
CA SER A 57 -10.77 -7.57 6.04
C SER A 57 -11.07 -7.03 7.44
N CYS A 58 -10.77 -5.75 7.71
CA CYS A 58 -11.13 -5.10 8.97
C CYS A 58 -12.64 -5.10 9.21
N GLU A 59 -13.44 -4.80 8.17
CA GLU A 59 -14.90 -4.84 8.24
C GLU A 59 -15.41 -6.26 8.52
N GLU A 60 -14.88 -7.26 7.83
CA GLU A 60 -15.24 -8.67 7.99
C GLU A 60 -14.91 -9.19 9.40
N ASP A 61 -13.77 -8.79 9.95
CA ASP A 61 -13.31 -9.18 11.28
C ASP A 61 -13.93 -8.34 12.42
N GLY A 62 -14.68 -7.28 12.09
CA GLY A 62 -15.22 -6.32 13.06
C GLY A 62 -14.14 -5.51 13.78
N ILE A 63 -12.96 -5.38 13.16
CA ILE A 63 -11.80 -4.66 13.69
C ILE A 63 -11.82 -3.22 13.17
N LYS A 64 -11.46 -2.27 14.04
CA LYS A 64 -11.29 -0.88 13.63
C LYS A 64 -9.95 -0.72 12.88
N PRO A 65 -9.95 -0.24 11.62
CA PRO A 65 -8.71 0.07 10.90
C PRO A 65 -7.92 1.19 11.60
N TYR A 66 -6.60 1.12 11.51
CA TYR A 66 -5.65 2.01 12.22
C TYR A 66 -5.25 3.23 11.41
#